data_AF-A0A9E5UEP7-F1
#
_entry.id   AF-A0A9E5UEP7-F1
#
_cell.length_a   1.000
_cell.length_b   1.000
_cell.length_c   1.000
_cell.angle_alpha   90.00
_cell.angle_beta   90.00
_cell.angle_gamma   90.00
#
_symmetry.space_group_name_H-M   'P 1'
#
loop_
_entity.id
_entity.type
_entity.pdbx_description
1 polymer ?
#
loop_
_entity_poly.entity_id
_entity_poly.type
_entity_poly.pdbx_seq_one_letter_code
_entity_poly.pdbx_strand_id
1 'polypeptide(L)'
;MKKYMGLGLIVLVIVLIAYRIITHGEETTIKSIDTYQQENGIPVEVQEVKRSDLIISRSFSGTIEGRDQADANTQTAQEVVSIPVQVGQFVKKGEVVARLDPDIGSNATLRYNQAKANYED
;
A
#
# COMPACT_ATOMS: atom_id res chain seq x y z
N MET A 1 31.85 -55.39 -65.40
CA MET A 1 32.01 -55.51 -63.92
C MET A 1 31.48 -54.29 -63.15
N LYS A 2 31.77 -53.04 -63.56
CA LYS A 2 31.30 -51.81 -62.88
C LYS A 2 29.77 -51.63 -62.75
N LYS A 3 28.98 -52.14 -63.71
CA LYS A 3 27.50 -52.01 -63.73
C LYS A 3 26.79 -52.85 -62.66
N TYR A 4 27.32 -54.03 -62.33
CA TYR A 4 26.80 -54.89 -61.25
C TYR A 4 27.29 -54.44 -59.86
N MET A 5 28.46 -53.80 -59.79
CA MET A 5 28.98 -53.19 -58.56
C MET A 5 28.14 -51.98 -58.11
N GLY A 6 27.65 -51.16 -59.07
CA GLY A 6 26.69 -50.10 -58.78
C GLY A 6 25.32 -50.61 -58.34
N LEU A 7 24.84 -51.71 -58.93
CA LEU A 7 23.57 -52.35 -58.56
C LEU A 7 23.60 -52.90 -57.13
N GLY A 8 24.70 -53.54 -56.73
CA GLY A 8 24.88 -54.05 -55.36
C GLY A 8 24.89 -52.94 -54.30
N LEU A 9 25.46 -51.78 -54.63
CA LEU A 9 25.50 -50.63 -53.72
C LEU A 9 24.10 -50.01 -53.51
N ILE A 10 23.28 -49.98 -54.56
CA ILE A 10 21.88 -49.54 -54.49
C ILE A 10 21.05 -50.47 -53.61
N VAL A 11 21.21 -51.79 -53.76
CA VAL A 11 20.51 -52.78 -52.92
C VAL A 11 20.92 -52.62 -51.45
N LEU A 12 22.20 -52.40 -51.18
CA LEU A 12 22.70 -52.20 -49.81
C LEU A 12 22.13 -50.93 -49.16
N VAL A 13 22.01 -49.83 -49.93
CA VAL A 13 21.39 -48.59 -49.45
C VAL A 13 19.90 -48.79 -49.16
N ILE A 14 19.18 -49.53 -50.00
CA ILE A 14 17.76 -49.85 -49.77
C ILE A 14 17.59 -50.69 -48.50
N VAL A 15 18.47 -51.67 -48.29
CA VAL A 15 18.46 -52.50 -47.07
C VAL A 15 18.76 -51.66 -45.82
N LEU A 16 19.70 -50.72 -45.89
CA LEU A 16 20.01 -49.82 -44.78
C LEU A 16 18.86 -48.86 -44.48
N ILE A 17 18.17 -48.36 -45.50
CA ILE A 17 16.98 -47.51 -45.33
C ILE A 17 15.83 -48.33 -44.71
N ALA A 18 15.58 -49.55 -45.21
CA ALA A 18 14.58 -50.45 -44.65
C ALA A 18 14.90 -50.81 -43.19
N TYR A 19 16.16 -51.09 -42.89
CA TYR A 19 16.63 -51.35 -41.52
C TYR A 19 16.42 -50.12 -40.62
N ARG A 20 16.71 -48.91 -41.12
CA ARG A 20 16.47 -47.66 -40.37
C ARG A 20 14.99 -47.41 -40.11
N ILE A 21 14.13 -47.69 -41.08
CA ILE A 21 12.68 -47.51 -40.92
C ILE A 21 12.12 -48.48 -39.87
N ILE A 22 12.59 -49.73 -39.84
CA ILE A 22 12.14 -50.73 -38.86
C ILE A 22 12.68 -50.40 -37.45
N THR A 23 13.91 -49.91 -37.34
CA THR A 23 14.57 -49.69 -36.03
C THR A 23 14.38 -48.30 -35.42
N HIS A 24 14.00 -47.29 -36.20
CA HIS A 24 13.77 -45.91 -35.71
C HIS A 24 12.30 -45.48 -35.80
N GLY A 25 11.38 -46.43 -35.98
CA GLY A 25 9.94 -46.21 -35.89
C GLY A 25 9.42 -46.09 -34.45
N GLU A 26 10.23 -45.62 -33.50
CA GLU A 26 9.70 -45.14 -32.22
C GLU A 26 9.07 -43.77 -32.48
N GLU A 27 7.87 -43.81 -33.05
CA GLU A 27 6.93 -42.72 -32.86
C GLU A 27 6.86 -42.48 -31.36
N THR A 28 7.22 -41.25 -30.95
CA THR A 28 6.84 -40.73 -29.65
C THR A 28 5.32 -40.67 -29.64
N THR A 29 4.71 -41.83 -29.45
CA THR A 29 3.29 -42.00 -29.24
C THR A 29 3.02 -41.13 -28.03
N ILE A 30 2.40 -39.97 -28.29
CA ILE A 30 1.89 -39.10 -27.23
C ILE A 30 0.95 -40.02 -26.45
N LYS A 31 1.45 -40.56 -25.33
CA LYS A 31 0.69 -41.49 -24.49
C LYS A 31 -0.63 -40.78 -24.23
N SER A 32 -1.72 -41.41 -24.65
CA SER A 32 -3.06 -40.86 -24.42
C SER A 32 -3.19 -40.51 -22.94
N ILE A 33 -3.95 -39.46 -22.64
CA ILE A 33 -4.20 -39.01 -21.27
C ILE A 33 -4.61 -40.21 -20.38
N ASP A 34 -5.41 -41.13 -20.93
CA ASP A 34 -5.83 -42.36 -20.27
C ASP A 34 -4.67 -43.31 -19.96
N THR A 35 -3.74 -43.50 -20.90
CA THR A 35 -2.58 -44.38 -20.73
C THR A 35 -1.59 -43.80 -19.72
N TYR A 36 -1.43 -42.47 -19.72
CA TYR A 36 -0.60 -41.77 -18.74
C TYR A 36 -1.21 -41.81 -17.34
N GLN A 37 -2.55 -41.68 -17.23
CA GLN A 37 -3.28 -41.79 -15.97
C GLN A 37 -3.32 -43.23 -15.42
N GLN A 38 -3.35 -44.25 -16.27
CA GLN A 38 -3.22 -45.65 -15.82
C GLN A 38 -1.84 -45.95 -15.24
N GLU A 39 -0.78 -45.39 -15.83
CA GLU A 39 0.60 -45.61 -15.39
C GLU A 39 0.98 -44.77 -14.16
N ASN A 40 0.52 -43.51 -14.10
CA ASN A 40 0.96 -42.52 -13.11
C ASN A 40 -0.13 -42.13 -12.08
N GLY A 41 -1.34 -42.66 -12.23
CA GLY A 41 -2.49 -42.26 -11.43
C GLY A 41 -3.12 -40.95 -11.89
N ILE A 42 -4.30 -40.66 -11.34
CA ILE A 42 -5.02 -39.41 -11.59
C ILE A 42 -4.53 -38.37 -10.56
N PRO A 43 -3.95 -37.24 -10.97
CA PRO A 43 -3.51 -36.22 -10.03
C PRO A 43 -4.73 -35.58 -9.37
N VAL A 44 -4.72 -35.55 -8.04
CA VAL A 44 -5.74 -34.91 -7.22
C VAL A 44 -5.10 -33.94 -6.25
N GLU A 45 -5.76 -32.81 -6.01
CA GLU A 45 -5.36 -31.87 -4.97
C GLU A 45 -5.95 -32.33 -3.63
N VAL A 46 -5.07 -32.58 -2.67
CA VAL A 46 -5.45 -32.95 -1.29
C VAL A 46 -4.86 -31.95 -0.32
N GLN A 47 -5.61 -31.66 0.74
CA GLN A 47 -5.14 -30.83 1.85
C GLN A 47 -5.30 -31.59 3.16
N GLU A 48 -4.23 -31.65 3.94
CA GLU A 48 -4.25 -32.27 5.26
C GLU A 48 -5.05 -31.40 6.25
N VAL A 49 -6.00 -32.01 6.94
CA VAL A 49 -6.82 -31.31 7.95
C VAL A 49 -5.98 -31.03 9.18
N LYS A 50 -5.73 -29.75 9.46
CA LYS A 50 -4.99 -29.29 10.65
C LYS A 50 -5.90 -28.43 11.51
N ARG A 51 -5.80 -28.61 12.83
CA ARG A 51 -6.40 -27.66 13.77
C ARG A 51 -5.59 -26.36 13.72
N SER A 52 -6.25 -25.24 13.49
CA SER A 52 -5.67 -23.91 13.58
C SER A 52 -6.67 -22.94 14.16
N ASP A 53 -6.17 -21.83 14.71
CA ASP A 53 -7.03 -20.76 15.18
C ASP A 53 -7.70 -20.04 14.00
N LEU A 54 -8.97 -19.68 14.18
CA LEU A 54 -9.69 -18.88 13.20
C LEU A 54 -9.39 -17.41 13.42
N ILE A 55 -8.68 -16.78 12.48
CA ILE A 55 -8.39 -15.35 12.53
C ILE A 55 -9.53 -14.58 11.86
N ILE A 56 -10.24 -13.77 12.64
CA ILE A 56 -11.27 -12.85 12.12
C ILE A 56 -10.66 -11.46 12.01
N SER A 57 -10.42 -10.99 10.78
CA SER A 57 -9.98 -9.62 10.52
C SER A 57 -11.19 -8.70 10.27
N ARG A 58 -11.18 -7.51 10.88
CA ARG A 58 -12.11 -6.43 10.56
C ARG A 58 -11.36 -5.14 10.29
N SER A 59 -11.78 -4.42 9.26
CA SER A 59 -11.27 -3.09 8.93
C SER A 59 -12.27 -2.05 9.40
N PHE A 60 -11.77 -1.02 10.07
CA PHE A 60 -12.57 0.12 10.52
C PHE A 60 -12.02 1.40 9.90
N SER A 61 -12.93 2.25 9.44
CA SER A 61 -12.62 3.62 9.06
C SER A 61 -12.96 4.56 10.22
N GLY A 62 -12.16 5.60 10.42
CA GLY A 62 -12.43 6.63 11.40
C GLY A 62 -11.79 7.95 11.03
N THR A 63 -12.19 9.02 11.71
CA THR A 63 -11.63 10.35 11.55
C THR A 63 -10.65 10.62 12.68
N ILE A 64 -9.54 11.31 12.38
CA ILE A 64 -8.58 11.77 13.38
C ILE A 64 -8.99 13.17 13.82
N GLU A 65 -9.20 13.34 15.12
CA GLU A 65 -9.51 14.62 15.74
C GLU A 65 -8.43 14.99 16.76
N GLY A 66 -8.27 16.28 17.03
CA GLY A 66 -7.35 16.76 18.05
C GLY A 66 -7.79 16.24 19.43
N ARG A 67 -6.84 15.69 20.20
CA ARG A 67 -7.12 15.19 21.56
C ARG A 67 -7.65 16.29 22.47
N ASP A 68 -7.01 17.47 22.40
CA ASP A 68 -7.33 18.63 23.21
C ASP A 68 -7.62 19.82 22.29
N GLN A 69 -8.68 20.57 22.59
CA GLN A 69 -9.08 21.77 21.87
C GLN A 69 -9.27 22.90 22.89
N ALA A 70 -8.86 24.11 22.52
CA ALA A 70 -8.93 25.27 23.40
C ALA A 70 -9.41 26.50 22.63
N ASP A 71 -10.47 27.12 23.14
CA ASP A 71 -11.00 28.38 22.63
C ASP A 71 -10.50 29.53 23.50
N ALA A 72 -9.68 30.42 22.91
CA ALA A 72 -9.18 31.60 23.60
C ALA A 72 -10.20 32.74 23.48
N ASN A 73 -10.84 33.09 24.60
CA ASN A 73 -11.82 34.18 24.69
C ASN A 73 -11.34 35.29 25.61
N THR A 74 -11.80 36.52 25.36
CA THR A 74 -11.48 37.68 26.20
C THR A 74 -12.56 37.85 27.27
N GLN A 75 -12.16 38.18 28.50
CA GLN A 75 -13.12 38.44 29.59
C GLN A 75 -13.79 39.82 29.46
N THR A 76 -13.20 40.71 28.68
CA THR A 76 -13.65 42.08 28.51
C THR A 76 -13.55 42.46 27.04
N ALA A 77 -14.48 43.29 26.58
CA ALA A 77 -14.44 43.85 25.23
C ALA A 77 -13.29 44.86 25.15
N GLN A 78 -12.27 44.54 24.35
CA GLN A 78 -11.13 45.40 24.05
C GLN A 78 -10.97 45.47 22.54
N GLU A 79 -10.34 46.54 22.06
CA GLU A 79 -10.01 46.69 20.65
C GLU A 79 -8.86 45.74 20.26
N VAL A 80 -8.92 45.16 19.07
CA VAL A 80 -7.86 44.29 18.54
C VAL A 80 -6.78 45.14 17.87
N VAL A 81 -5.57 45.14 18.43
CA VAL A 81 -4.42 45.87 17.89
C VAL A 81 -3.76 45.11 16.75
N SER A 82 -3.59 43.79 16.90
CA SER A 82 -3.00 42.95 15.85
C SER A 82 -3.28 41.46 16.04
N ILE A 83 -3.27 40.73 14.93
CA ILE A 83 -3.36 39.26 14.89
C ILE A 83 -2.12 38.75 14.13
N PRO A 84 -1.05 38.33 14.83
CA PRO A 84 0.22 37.95 14.19
C PRO A 84 0.22 36.51 13.62
N VAL A 85 -0.88 35.77 13.73
CA VAL A 85 -1.00 34.37 13.28
C VAL A 85 -2.10 34.21 12.24
N GLN A 86 -2.02 33.15 11.43
CA GLN A 86 -3.01 32.84 10.39
C GLN A 86 -3.69 31.49 10.65
N VAL A 87 -4.89 31.30 10.09
CA VAL A 87 -5.61 30.02 10.17
C VAL A 87 -4.78 28.91 9.51
N GLY A 88 -4.63 27.79 10.21
CA GLY A 88 -3.79 26.67 9.78
C GLY A 88 -2.32 26.78 10.20
N GLN A 89 -1.90 27.91 10.78
CA GLN A 89 -0.55 28.04 11.33
C GLN A 89 -0.40 27.20 12.61
N PHE A 90 0.72 26.51 12.73
CA PHE A 90 1.09 25.81 13.96
C PHE A 90 1.63 26.81 14.99
N VAL A 91 1.09 26.77 16.21
CA VAL A 91 1.49 27.64 17.32
C VAL A 91 1.83 26.81 18.55
N LYS A 92 2.69 27.34 19.43
CA LYS A 92 3.09 26.69 20.68
C LYS A 92 2.37 27.28 21.88
N LYS A 93 2.31 26.52 22.98
CA LYS A 93 1.78 27.02 24.25
C LYS A 93 2.53 28.28 24.68
N GLY A 94 1.79 29.35 24.95
CA GLY A 94 2.32 30.66 25.35
C GLY A 94 2.64 31.60 24.18
N GLU A 95 2.45 31.16 22.94
CA GLU A 95 2.59 32.02 21.76
C GLU A 95 1.42 33.02 21.66
N VAL A 96 1.73 34.26 21.30
CA VAL A 96 0.73 35.34 21.21
C VAL A 96 -0.04 35.20 19.91
N VAL A 97 -1.34 34.91 20.01
CA VAL A 97 -2.24 34.76 18.85
C VAL A 97 -3.03 36.03 18.51
N ALA A 98 -3.20 36.94 19.48
CA ALA A 98 -3.83 38.24 19.29
C ALA A 98 -3.29 39.23 20.32
N ARG A 99 -3.23 40.52 19.95
CA ARG A 99 -2.92 41.63 20.86
C ARG A 99 -4.12 42.55 20.95
N LEU A 100 -4.47 42.92 22.18
CA LEU A 100 -5.61 43.77 22.51
C LEU A 100 -5.11 45.08 23.15
N ASP A 101 -5.90 46.15 23.00
CA ASP A 101 -5.61 47.43 23.63
C ASP A 101 -6.02 47.40 25.13
N PRO A 102 -5.07 47.55 26.06
CA PRO A 102 -5.34 47.47 27.50
C PRO A 102 -6.09 48.69 28.05
N ASP A 103 -6.09 49.82 27.35
CA ASP A 103 -6.58 51.10 27.86
C ASP A 103 -8.05 51.35 27.51
N ILE A 104 -8.54 50.78 26.40
CA ILE A 104 -9.85 51.12 25.82
C ILE A 104 -11.00 50.29 26.40
N GLY A 105 -10.72 49.13 27.03
CA GLY A 105 -11.80 48.19 27.41
C GLY A 105 -12.13 48.07 28.90
N SER A 106 -11.28 48.59 29.80
CA SER A 106 -11.42 48.31 31.24
C SER A 106 -11.79 49.56 32.03
N ASN A 107 -13.01 49.58 32.59
CA ASN A 107 -13.47 50.62 33.53
C ASN A 107 -12.53 50.77 34.74
N ALA A 108 -11.78 49.71 35.08
CA ALA A 108 -10.79 49.74 36.14
C ALA A 108 -9.55 50.57 35.76
N THR A 109 -9.06 50.45 34.52
CA THR A 109 -7.90 51.21 34.03
C THR A 109 -8.23 52.71 33.96
N LEU A 110 -9.41 53.06 33.46
CA LEU A 110 -9.90 54.45 33.40
C LEU A 110 -9.95 55.12 34.79
N ARG A 111 -10.52 54.42 35.79
CA ARG A 111 -10.59 54.95 37.18
C ARG A 111 -9.21 55.08 37.82
N TYR A 112 -8.34 54.13 37.57
CA TYR A 112 -6.96 54.19 38.04
C TYR A 112 -6.22 55.40 37.44
N ASN A 113 -6.33 55.60 36.13
CA ASN A 113 -5.71 56.72 35.44
C ASN A 113 -6.25 58.08 35.92
N GLN A 114 -7.57 58.19 36.17
CA GLN A 114 -8.18 59.39 36.75
C GLN A 114 -7.68 59.66 38.18
N ALA A 115 -7.60 58.62 39.02
CA ALA A 115 -7.11 58.77 40.39
C ALA A 115 -5.62 59.14 40.44
N LYS A 116 -4.81 58.61 39.52
CA LYS A 116 -3.40 58.96 39.38
C LYS A 116 -3.22 60.42 38.93
N ALA A 117 -3.95 60.86 37.91
CA ALA A 117 -3.89 62.24 37.45
C ALA A 117 -4.23 63.25 38.56
N ASN A 118 -5.28 62.97 39.35
CA ASN A 118 -5.66 63.79 40.49
C ASN A 118 -4.65 63.78 41.66
N TYR A 119 -3.72 62.82 41.71
CA TYR A 119 -2.67 62.74 42.73
C TYR A 119 -1.36 63.41 42.27
N GLU A 120 -1.12 63.45 40.96
CA GLU A 120 0.08 64.04 40.35
C GLU A 120 -0.07 65.55 40.08
N ASP A 121 -1.30 66.08 40.09
CA ASP A 121 -1.64 67.52 40.14
C ASP A 121 -1.59 68.07 41.59
#